data_AF-R6H6H5-F1
#
_entry.id   AF-R6H6H5-F1
#
_cell.length_a   1.000
_cell.length_b   1.000
_cell.length_c   1.000
_cell.angle_alpha   90.00
_cell.angle_beta   90.00
_cell.angle_gamma   90.00
#
_symmetry.space_group_name_H-M   'P 1'
#
loop_
_entity.id
_entity.type
_entity.pdbx_description
1 polymer ?
#
loop_
_entity_poly.entity_id
_entity_poly.type
_entity_poly.pdbx_seq_one_letter_code
_entity_poly.pdbx_strand_id
1 'polypeptide(L)'
;MKRILSVFLLIAMTVSTFAILPAQAAAPITSTEEDSIVPSPWDSIETEGGAFSSEIEEAGLTYAAQGAETYGARSSPLPFRDVSSSSWFYDEVVYVYEAGLMDGISSTEFAPNASLTRAEVVTVLYRLDGSPAVDGGSAFTDVPDGAFYSKPVAWASQNGIVEGVGNHEFLPKKSITREQIATIFYRYYAGYLGNSAPSSSLSGYTDQGSVSGFAREPMAWAVYSGLIRGINASHEAPRLEPQSTSTRAQVATLIHRLDLLLEDESGCRSSQRIIDFIKEREGFSATPYWDHSQYTIGYGTYCGSSRDEVPASYWDGITRDEAEVLLRESIASNYEASVIRYESGLGRRFTQGQFDALVSFTFNLGSGWMYDDCRLTRWLENPSTDLQLVWAMGVWCRAGAVNTHLCKRRIQESNIFLYGDYTGTGSHPNYCYTVYDGNGVLMGSRYDDVGYYVLGEAYGTLPTPNSDSYSFLGWYTRDGTQVTSASTVRADQTLTARWD
;
A
#
# COMPACT_ATOMS: atom_id res chain seq x y z
N MET A 1 -24.68 12.37 0.77
CA MET A 1 -25.62 12.69 -0.33
C MET A 1 -24.84 12.71 -1.65
N LYS A 2 -25.10 11.72 -2.52
CA LYS A 2 -24.87 11.64 -3.98
C LYS A 2 -23.71 12.48 -4.60
N ARG A 3 -22.69 11.82 -5.13
CA ARG A 3 -21.91 12.29 -6.31
C ARG A 3 -21.88 11.19 -7.38
N ILE A 4 -21.98 11.60 -8.64
CA ILE A 4 -22.66 10.92 -9.77
C ILE A 4 -21.66 10.39 -10.81
N LEU A 5 -22.00 9.22 -11.35
CA LEU A 5 -21.46 8.47 -12.49
C LEU A 5 -21.64 9.20 -13.85
N SER A 6 -20.69 9.07 -14.79
CA SER A 6 -20.88 8.75 -16.25
C SER A 6 -19.92 9.48 -17.22
N VAL A 7 -19.34 8.74 -18.20
CA VAL A 7 -19.50 8.88 -19.68
C VAL A 7 -18.40 8.11 -20.46
N PHE A 8 -18.79 7.26 -21.43
CA PHE A 8 -17.95 6.59 -22.45
C PHE A 8 -18.67 6.54 -23.81
N LEU A 9 -17.96 6.69 -24.96
CA LEU A 9 -18.35 6.08 -26.26
C LEU A 9 -17.22 6.00 -27.33
N LEU A 10 -17.29 4.90 -28.10
CA LEU A 10 -16.50 4.29 -29.22
C LEU A 10 -16.07 5.15 -30.43
N ILE A 11 -14.92 4.79 -31.08
CA ILE A 11 -14.73 4.55 -32.55
C ILE A 11 -13.56 3.56 -32.79
N ALA A 12 -13.73 2.62 -33.74
CA ALA A 12 -12.78 1.57 -34.17
C ALA A 12 -11.96 1.95 -35.44
N MET A 13 -10.67 1.58 -35.51
CA MET A 13 -10.06 0.70 -36.55
C MET A 13 -8.51 0.68 -36.57
N THR A 14 -8.01 -0.55 -36.73
CA THR A 14 -6.73 -1.03 -37.30
C THR A 14 -5.40 -0.69 -36.61
N VAL A 15 -4.87 -1.67 -35.88
CA VAL A 15 -3.51 -1.73 -35.31
C VAL A 15 -2.67 -2.72 -36.11
N SER A 16 -1.50 -2.28 -36.59
CA SER A 16 -0.38 -3.17 -36.87
C SER A 16 0.48 -3.28 -35.62
N THR A 17 0.84 -4.52 -35.31
CA THR A 17 1.44 -5.01 -34.07
C THR A 17 2.91 -4.62 -33.91
N PHE A 18 3.29 -4.19 -32.70
CA PHE A 18 4.58 -4.50 -32.09
C PHE A 18 4.35 -4.92 -30.64
N ALA A 19 4.95 -6.05 -30.28
CA ALA A 19 4.69 -6.82 -29.07
C ALA A 19 5.30 -6.19 -27.81
N ILE A 20 4.51 -6.16 -26.73
CA ILE A 20 5.00 -6.03 -25.36
C ILE A 20 4.91 -7.44 -24.74
N LEU A 21 6.06 -7.96 -24.29
CA LEU A 21 6.15 -9.17 -23.48
C LEU A 21 5.76 -8.83 -22.03
N PRO A 22 5.08 -9.74 -21.32
CA PRO A 22 4.65 -9.49 -19.95
C PRO A 22 5.88 -9.39 -19.04
N ALA A 23 5.83 -8.47 -18.08
CA ALA A 23 6.70 -8.50 -16.91
C ALA A 23 6.44 -9.84 -16.21
N GLN A 24 7.36 -10.79 -16.38
CA GLN A 24 7.32 -12.06 -15.70
C GLN A 24 7.75 -11.81 -14.26
N ALA A 25 6.75 -11.80 -13.38
CA ALA A 25 6.94 -11.97 -11.95
C ALA A 25 7.98 -13.08 -11.71
N ALA A 26 8.85 -12.89 -10.73
CA ALA A 26 9.53 -14.01 -10.08
C ALA A 26 8.49 -15.13 -9.89
N ALA A 27 8.85 -16.38 -10.19
CA ALA A 27 7.90 -17.50 -10.27
C ALA A 27 6.83 -17.37 -9.18
N PRO A 28 5.54 -17.31 -9.54
CA PRO A 28 4.50 -16.95 -8.58
C PRO A 28 4.61 -17.89 -7.39
N ILE A 29 4.74 -17.31 -6.19
CA ILE A 29 4.51 -18.06 -4.96
C ILE A 29 3.01 -18.35 -5.01
N THR A 30 2.60 -19.55 -5.43
CA THR A 30 1.19 -19.90 -5.58
C THR A 30 0.68 -20.62 -4.34
N SER A 31 -0.50 -20.25 -3.83
CA SER A 31 -1.29 -21.18 -3.03
C SER A 31 -1.98 -22.16 -3.97
N THR A 32 -1.69 -23.45 -3.85
CA THR A 32 -2.51 -24.47 -4.51
C THR A 32 -3.70 -24.78 -3.60
N GLU A 33 -4.73 -23.94 -3.69
CA GLU A 33 -6.01 -24.23 -3.04
C GLU A 33 -6.76 -25.24 -3.90
N GLU A 34 -6.76 -26.50 -3.47
CA GLU A 34 -7.97 -27.32 -3.28
C GLU A 34 -7.71 -28.80 -2.93
N ASP A 35 -6.48 -29.20 -2.58
CA ASP A 35 -6.25 -30.56 -2.04
C ASP A 35 -5.26 -30.54 -0.87
N SER A 36 -5.76 -30.28 0.36
CA SER A 36 -4.95 -30.34 1.59
C SER A 36 -4.97 -31.74 2.19
N ILE A 37 -3.80 -32.32 2.46
CA ILE A 37 -3.65 -33.53 3.30
C ILE A 37 -3.41 -33.16 4.77
N VAL A 38 -3.18 -31.87 5.06
CA VAL A 38 -3.09 -31.37 6.44
C VAL A 38 -4.48 -30.98 6.90
N PRO A 39 -5.04 -31.67 7.91
CA PRO A 39 -6.29 -31.27 8.52
C PRO A 39 -6.10 -29.92 9.20
N SER A 40 -6.53 -28.89 8.48
CA SER A 40 -6.58 -27.51 8.90
C SER A 40 -7.88 -27.28 9.67
N PRO A 41 -8.03 -26.23 10.50
CA PRO A 41 -9.32 -25.96 11.13
C PRO A 41 -10.45 -25.67 10.11
N TRP A 42 -10.10 -25.51 8.83
CA TRP A 42 -11.01 -25.43 7.69
C TRP A 42 -11.67 -26.78 7.33
N ASP A 43 -11.03 -27.92 7.62
CA ASP A 43 -11.52 -29.26 7.23
C ASP A 43 -12.60 -29.81 8.18
N SER A 44 -12.91 -29.10 9.27
CA SER A 44 -13.92 -29.47 10.27
C SER A 44 -15.31 -28.85 10.06
N ILE A 45 -15.55 -28.15 8.95
CA ILE A 45 -16.88 -27.62 8.59
C ILE A 45 -17.59 -28.66 7.71
N GLU A 46 -18.29 -29.61 8.32
CA GLU A 46 -19.32 -30.37 7.60
C GLU A 46 -20.47 -29.41 7.26
N THR A 47 -20.63 -29.12 5.97
CA THR A 47 -21.86 -28.50 5.46
C THR A 47 -22.99 -29.50 5.63
N GLU A 48 -23.83 -29.31 6.66
CA GLU A 48 -25.11 -29.99 6.73
C GLU A 48 -25.97 -29.61 5.51
N GLY A 49 -26.11 -30.57 4.59
CA GLY A 49 -27.35 -30.82 3.86
C GLY A 49 -27.73 -29.83 2.77
N GLY A 50 -27.17 -29.99 1.58
CA GLY A 50 -27.72 -29.45 0.35
C GLY A 50 -27.24 -30.23 -0.86
N ALA A 51 -27.92 -31.33 -1.18
CA ALA A 51 -27.62 -32.15 -2.35
C ALA A 51 -27.62 -31.31 -3.63
N PHE A 52 -26.48 -31.28 -4.34
CA PHE A 52 -26.47 -31.02 -5.77
C PHE A 52 -25.85 -32.22 -6.47
N SER A 53 -26.65 -32.81 -7.35
CA SER A 53 -26.38 -34.05 -8.06
C SER A 53 -25.14 -33.94 -8.94
N SER A 54 -24.29 -34.95 -8.80
CA SER A 54 -23.27 -35.38 -9.76
C SER A 54 -23.87 -35.57 -11.15
N GLU A 55 -23.40 -34.80 -12.13
CA GLU A 55 -23.23 -35.18 -13.54
C GLU A 55 -22.80 -33.95 -14.34
N ILE A 56 -21.50 -33.71 -14.47
CA ILE A 56 -20.92 -33.18 -15.71
C ILE A 56 -19.61 -33.94 -15.95
N GLU A 57 -19.56 -34.59 -17.11
CA GLU A 57 -18.43 -35.32 -17.65
C GLU A 57 -17.18 -34.45 -17.76
N GLU A 58 -16.04 -35.06 -17.44
CA GLU A 58 -14.71 -34.61 -17.76
C GLU A 58 -14.55 -34.54 -19.30
N ALA A 59 -14.86 -33.38 -19.87
CA ALA A 59 -14.54 -33.06 -21.25
C ALA A 59 -13.44 -32.00 -21.26
N GLY A 60 -12.24 -32.41 -21.67
CA GLY A 60 -11.13 -31.51 -21.92
C GLY A 60 -11.54 -30.36 -22.82
N LEU A 61 -11.44 -29.14 -22.29
CA LEU A 61 -11.62 -27.91 -23.04
C LEU A 61 -10.42 -27.00 -22.76
N THR A 62 -9.45 -27.05 -23.66
CA THR A 62 -8.56 -25.92 -23.94
C THR A 62 -9.43 -24.71 -24.30
N TYR A 63 -9.45 -23.68 -23.47
CA TYR A 63 -10.05 -22.39 -23.82
C TYR A 63 -8.97 -21.32 -23.96
N ALA A 64 -8.82 -20.88 -25.22
CA ALA A 64 -8.09 -19.69 -25.58
C ALA A 64 -8.76 -18.46 -24.96
N ALA A 65 -7.93 -17.51 -24.53
CA ALA A 65 -8.35 -16.19 -24.08
C ALA A 65 -9.25 -15.51 -25.11
N GLN A 66 -10.52 -15.31 -24.76
CA GLN A 66 -11.43 -14.47 -25.51
C GLN A 66 -12.33 -13.72 -24.53
N GLY A 67 -12.17 -12.39 -24.52
CA GLY A 67 -13.19 -11.46 -24.04
C GLY A 67 -12.99 -10.89 -22.63
N ALA A 68 -11.82 -10.31 -22.33
CA ALA A 68 -11.75 -9.29 -21.29
C ALA A 68 -12.45 -8.02 -21.82
N GLU A 69 -13.65 -7.72 -21.33
CA GLU A 69 -14.25 -6.40 -21.50
C GLU A 69 -13.53 -5.42 -20.56
N THR A 70 -12.48 -4.80 -21.11
CA THR A 70 -11.76 -3.69 -20.50
C THR A 70 -12.60 -2.42 -20.51
N TYR A 71 -13.03 -1.96 -19.33
CA TYR A 71 -13.39 -0.55 -19.10
C TYR A 71 -12.10 0.29 -19.12
N GLY A 72 -11.62 0.67 -20.31
CA GLY A 72 -10.39 1.44 -20.47
C GLY A 72 -10.61 2.94 -20.33
N ALA A 73 -10.47 3.50 -19.11
CA ALA A 73 -10.34 4.94 -18.89
C ALA A 73 -9.19 5.49 -19.76
N ARG A 74 -9.51 6.45 -20.66
CA ARG A 74 -8.51 7.20 -21.43
C ARG A 74 -7.76 8.15 -20.49
N SER A 75 -6.46 7.95 -20.27
CA SER A 75 -5.56 9.10 -20.01
C SER A 75 -4.92 9.48 -21.35
N SER A 76 -5.30 10.63 -21.89
CA SER A 76 -4.50 11.25 -22.97
C SER A 76 -3.15 11.65 -22.36
N PRO A 77 -2.02 11.60 -23.10
CA PRO A 77 -0.78 12.21 -22.63
C PRO A 77 -1.05 13.65 -22.22
N LEU A 78 -0.48 14.10 -21.09
CA LEU A 78 -0.60 15.49 -20.67
C LEU A 78 -0.12 16.41 -21.81
N PRO A 79 -0.77 17.56 -22.04
CA PRO A 79 -0.37 18.47 -23.09
C PRO A 79 0.95 19.20 -22.79
N PHE A 80 1.55 18.97 -21.62
CA PHE A 80 2.67 19.73 -21.08
C PHE A 80 4.03 19.15 -21.47
N ARG A 81 4.82 19.90 -22.23
CA ARG A 81 6.16 19.48 -22.69
C ARG A 81 7.22 19.49 -21.60
N ASP A 82 6.98 20.22 -20.52
CA ASP A 82 7.86 20.41 -19.36
C ASP A 82 7.53 19.46 -18.20
N VAL A 83 6.67 18.47 -18.44
CA VAL A 83 6.27 17.43 -17.50
C VAL A 83 6.59 16.07 -18.14
N SER A 84 7.77 15.53 -17.83
CA SER A 84 8.17 14.19 -18.31
C SER A 84 7.47 13.11 -17.48
N SER A 85 7.07 12.00 -18.12
CA SER A 85 6.53 10.80 -17.44
C SER A 85 7.48 10.15 -16.44
N SER A 86 8.77 10.51 -16.47
CA SER A 86 9.78 10.07 -15.50
C SER A 86 9.95 11.04 -14.32
N SER A 87 9.24 12.17 -14.30
CA SER A 87 9.34 13.16 -13.22
C SER A 87 8.64 12.62 -11.97
N TRP A 88 9.23 12.82 -10.80
CA TRP A 88 8.65 12.40 -9.51
C TRP A 88 7.24 12.95 -9.22
N PHE A 89 6.84 14.02 -9.93
CA PHE A 89 5.53 14.68 -9.79
C PHE A 89 4.56 14.38 -10.94
N TYR A 90 4.91 13.48 -11.87
CA TYR A 90 4.13 13.30 -13.10
C TYR A 90 2.68 12.91 -12.80
N ASP A 91 2.49 11.87 -11.98
CA ASP A 91 1.17 11.35 -11.65
C ASP A 91 0.32 12.38 -10.90
N GLU A 92 0.95 13.18 -10.04
CA GLU A 92 0.28 14.26 -9.32
C GLU A 92 -0.17 15.38 -10.25
N VAL A 93 0.65 15.72 -11.26
CA VAL A 93 0.27 16.69 -12.30
C VAL A 93 -0.84 16.14 -13.19
N VAL A 94 -0.80 14.85 -13.53
CA VAL A 94 -1.91 14.18 -14.25
C VAL A 94 -3.20 14.34 -13.47
N TYR A 95 -3.17 13.94 -12.20
CA TYR A 95 -4.34 13.97 -11.33
C TYR A 95 -4.94 15.38 -11.22
N VAL A 96 -4.14 16.40 -10.84
CA VAL A 96 -4.69 17.75 -10.64
C VAL A 96 -5.18 18.39 -11.94
N TYR A 97 -4.63 18.00 -13.08
CA TYR A 97 -5.06 18.48 -14.39
C TYR A 97 -6.36 17.81 -14.83
N GLU A 98 -6.44 16.48 -14.78
CA GLU A 98 -7.63 15.72 -15.17
C GLU A 98 -8.81 15.99 -14.24
N ALA A 99 -8.56 16.21 -12.95
CA ALA A 99 -9.57 16.64 -11.98
C ALA A 99 -9.98 18.12 -12.12
N GLY A 100 -9.34 18.89 -13.01
CA GLY A 100 -9.63 20.32 -13.21
C GLY A 100 -9.24 21.21 -12.03
N LEU A 101 -8.35 20.73 -11.17
CA LEU A 101 -7.88 21.46 -9.98
C LEU A 101 -6.80 22.48 -10.37
N MET A 102 -5.87 22.09 -11.23
CA MET A 102 -4.79 22.94 -11.72
C MET A 102 -4.69 22.92 -13.24
N ASP A 103 -4.64 24.10 -13.84
CA ASP A 103 -4.42 24.28 -15.27
C ASP A 103 -2.93 24.52 -15.58
N GLY A 104 -2.51 24.26 -16.82
CA GLY A 104 -1.22 24.72 -17.30
C GLY A 104 -1.12 26.25 -17.32
N ILE A 105 0.11 26.78 -17.28
CA ILE A 105 0.35 28.21 -17.49
C ILE A 105 0.19 28.61 -18.97
N SER A 106 0.22 27.63 -19.86
CA SER A 106 -0.12 27.75 -21.27
C SER A 106 -0.76 26.44 -21.76
N SER A 107 -1.14 26.39 -23.04
CA SER A 107 -1.65 25.16 -23.66
C SER A 107 -0.63 24.03 -23.73
N THR A 108 0.66 24.30 -23.48
CA THR A 108 1.75 23.31 -23.59
C THR A 108 2.74 23.31 -22.44
N GLU A 109 2.52 24.11 -21.40
CA GLU A 109 3.44 24.19 -20.25
C GLU A 109 2.69 24.20 -18.92
N PHE A 110 3.18 23.41 -17.96
CA PHE A 110 2.69 23.37 -16.59
C PHE A 110 3.52 24.24 -15.63
N ALA A 111 4.80 24.45 -15.92
CA ALA A 111 5.82 25.11 -15.10
C ALA A 111 6.01 24.48 -13.70
N PRO A 112 6.36 23.19 -13.58
CA PRO A 112 6.38 22.46 -12.30
C PRO A 112 7.30 23.07 -11.24
N ASN A 113 8.35 23.79 -11.65
CA ASN A 113 9.33 24.41 -10.74
C ASN A 113 9.00 25.88 -10.38
N ALA A 114 7.95 26.47 -10.96
CA ALA A 114 7.56 27.83 -10.61
C ALA A 114 6.93 27.87 -9.22
N SER A 115 7.23 28.89 -8.43
CA SER A 115 6.61 29.09 -7.12
C SER A 115 5.14 29.48 -7.24
N LEU A 116 4.30 28.92 -6.39
CA LEU A 116 2.90 29.31 -6.28
C LEU A 116 2.70 30.46 -5.29
N THR A 117 1.69 31.26 -5.56
CA THR A 117 1.22 32.35 -4.69
C THR A 117 0.15 31.86 -3.71
N ARG A 118 -0.08 32.63 -2.64
CA ARG A 118 -1.16 32.34 -1.67
C ARG A 118 -2.53 32.22 -2.34
N ALA A 119 -2.84 33.10 -3.28
CA ALA A 119 -4.12 33.08 -3.98
C ALA A 119 -4.30 31.84 -4.85
N GLU A 120 -3.25 31.37 -5.50
CA GLU A 120 -3.32 30.17 -6.34
C GLU A 120 -3.57 28.92 -5.50
N VAL A 121 -2.88 28.72 -4.37
CA VAL A 121 -3.14 27.57 -3.49
C VAL A 121 -4.58 27.55 -2.98
N VAL A 122 -5.10 28.71 -2.56
CA VAL A 122 -6.51 28.82 -2.11
C VAL A 122 -7.48 28.55 -3.26
N THR A 123 -7.15 28.97 -4.48
CA THR A 123 -7.95 28.68 -5.67
C THR A 123 -8.03 27.19 -5.96
N VAL A 124 -6.91 26.47 -5.87
CA VAL A 124 -6.88 25.02 -6.07
C VAL A 124 -7.69 24.30 -4.99
N LEU A 125 -7.55 24.70 -3.72
CA LEU A 125 -8.32 24.13 -2.62
C LEU A 125 -9.83 24.41 -2.73
N TYR A 126 -10.21 25.60 -3.20
CA TYR A 126 -11.61 25.92 -3.50
C TYR A 126 -12.20 25.04 -4.62
N ARG A 127 -11.40 24.76 -5.65
CA ARG A 127 -11.80 23.82 -6.72
C ARG A 127 -11.95 22.40 -6.19
N LEU A 128 -11.03 21.98 -5.32
CA LEU A 128 -11.09 20.67 -4.64
C LEU A 128 -12.40 20.50 -3.86
N ASP A 129 -12.85 21.53 -3.15
CA ASP A 129 -14.12 21.53 -2.40
C ASP A 129 -15.37 21.57 -3.32
N GLY A 130 -15.19 21.56 -4.64
CA GLY A 130 -16.27 21.61 -5.62
C GLY A 130 -16.76 23.04 -5.93
N SER A 131 -15.92 24.05 -5.68
CA SER A 131 -16.23 25.46 -5.95
C SER A 131 -17.55 25.96 -5.33
N PRO A 132 -17.71 25.87 -4.00
CA PRO A 132 -18.95 26.25 -3.32
C PRO A 132 -19.38 27.70 -3.62
N ALA A 133 -20.68 27.95 -3.60
CA ALA A 133 -21.21 29.29 -3.80
C ALA A 133 -20.73 30.25 -2.70
N VAL A 134 -20.46 31.50 -3.09
CA VAL A 134 -19.96 32.54 -2.18
C VAL A 134 -20.85 33.75 -2.30
N ASP A 135 -21.39 34.19 -1.16
CA ASP A 135 -22.16 35.42 -1.06
C ASP A 135 -21.24 36.58 -0.68
N GLY A 136 -21.32 37.67 -1.44
CA GLY A 136 -20.51 38.88 -1.21
C GLY A 136 -19.07 38.82 -1.76
N GLY A 137 -18.32 39.89 -1.49
CA GLY A 137 -16.93 40.05 -1.92
C GLY A 137 -15.91 39.67 -0.84
N SER A 138 -14.63 39.74 -1.20
CA SER A 138 -13.53 39.56 -0.24
C SER A 138 -13.51 40.69 0.79
N ALA A 139 -13.17 40.37 2.05
CA ALA A 139 -12.95 41.36 3.11
C ALA A 139 -11.60 42.09 2.99
N PHE A 140 -10.75 41.68 2.03
CA PHE A 140 -9.40 42.21 1.85
C PHE A 140 -9.34 43.26 0.73
N THR A 141 -8.69 44.39 1.01
CA THR A 141 -8.58 45.54 0.10
C THR A 141 -7.68 45.29 -1.10
N ASP A 142 -6.76 44.34 -1.01
CA ASP A 142 -5.84 43.94 -2.07
C ASP A 142 -6.37 42.76 -2.92
N VAL A 143 -7.63 42.37 -2.74
CA VAL A 143 -8.34 41.38 -3.54
C VAL A 143 -9.43 42.07 -4.35
N PRO A 144 -9.13 42.49 -5.59
CA PRO A 144 -10.10 43.20 -6.43
C PRO A 144 -11.25 42.28 -6.87
N ASP A 145 -12.42 42.84 -7.13
CA ASP A 145 -13.54 42.10 -7.70
C ASP A 145 -13.18 41.58 -9.11
N GLY A 146 -13.65 40.38 -9.43
CA GLY A 146 -13.48 39.76 -10.76
C GLY A 146 -12.11 39.11 -11.02
N ALA A 147 -11.16 39.15 -10.08
CA ALA A 147 -9.96 38.32 -10.18
C ALA A 147 -10.33 36.83 -10.02
N PHE A 148 -9.56 35.94 -10.65
CA PHE A 148 -9.84 34.49 -10.60
C PHE A 148 -9.85 33.93 -9.16
N TYR A 149 -9.14 34.59 -8.25
CA TYR A 149 -9.05 34.24 -6.84
C TYR A 149 -10.01 35.00 -5.92
N SER A 150 -10.83 35.95 -6.42
CA SER A 150 -11.70 36.76 -5.55
C SER A 150 -12.71 35.89 -4.81
N LYS A 151 -13.38 34.97 -5.51
CA LYS A 151 -14.33 34.02 -4.91
C LYS A 151 -13.62 33.00 -4.00
N PRO A 152 -12.54 32.31 -4.43
CA PRO A 152 -11.78 31.43 -3.55
C PRO A 152 -11.33 32.08 -2.24
N VAL A 153 -10.79 33.30 -2.31
CA VAL A 153 -10.30 34.01 -1.11
C VAL A 153 -11.45 34.45 -0.22
N ALA A 154 -12.57 34.93 -0.79
CA ALA A 154 -13.76 35.26 -0.02
C ALA A 154 -14.32 34.01 0.71
N TRP A 155 -14.50 32.89 0.01
CA TRP A 155 -14.92 31.62 0.61
C TRP A 155 -13.99 31.20 1.74
N ALA A 156 -12.68 31.16 1.47
CA ALA A 156 -11.72 30.69 2.44
C ALA A 156 -11.66 31.59 3.67
N SER A 157 -11.80 32.91 3.50
CA SER A 157 -11.81 33.85 4.62
C SER A 157 -13.10 33.75 5.45
N GLN A 158 -14.26 33.61 4.81
CA GLN A 158 -15.56 33.50 5.48
C GLN A 158 -15.65 32.21 6.32
N ASN A 159 -14.98 31.15 5.88
CA ASN A 159 -14.97 29.84 6.54
C ASN A 159 -13.76 29.62 7.46
N GLY A 160 -12.94 30.65 7.72
CA GLY A 160 -11.78 30.55 8.62
C GLY A 160 -10.63 29.68 8.10
N ILE A 161 -10.64 29.32 6.81
CA ILE A 161 -9.58 28.54 6.15
C ILE A 161 -8.31 29.40 5.98
N VAL A 162 -8.49 30.70 5.71
CA VAL A 162 -7.39 31.67 5.63
C VAL A 162 -7.63 32.90 6.50
N GLU A 163 -6.54 33.53 6.88
CA GLU A 163 -6.51 34.83 7.54
C GLU A 163 -5.67 35.81 6.71
N GLY A 164 -5.97 37.10 6.88
CA GLY A 164 -5.16 38.19 6.34
C GLY A 164 -3.87 38.40 7.13
N VAL A 165 -3.00 39.27 6.62
CA VAL A 165 -1.70 39.59 7.25
C VAL A 165 -1.73 40.89 8.07
N GLY A 166 -2.92 41.46 8.28
CA GLY A 166 -3.11 42.78 8.89
C GLY A 166 -3.53 43.84 7.86
N ASN A 167 -3.97 45.02 8.31
CA ASN A 167 -4.39 46.16 7.47
C ASN A 167 -5.43 45.84 6.38
N HIS A 168 -6.27 44.83 6.60
CA HIS A 168 -7.20 44.31 5.59
C HIS A 168 -6.52 43.78 4.32
N GLU A 169 -5.29 43.27 4.40
CA GLU A 169 -4.56 42.69 3.26
C GLU A 169 -4.45 41.16 3.35
N PHE A 170 -4.47 40.49 2.19
CA PHE A 170 -4.28 39.05 2.02
C PHE A 170 -2.91 38.67 1.42
N LEU A 171 -2.31 39.59 0.66
CA LEU A 171 -1.13 39.40 -0.18
C LEU A 171 -1.29 38.29 -1.23
N PRO A 172 -2.29 38.36 -2.13
CA PRO A 172 -2.65 37.28 -3.03
C PRO A 172 -1.50 36.84 -3.94
N LYS A 173 -0.61 37.77 -4.33
CA LYS A 173 0.50 37.52 -5.25
C LYS A 173 1.81 37.12 -4.57
N LYS A 174 1.84 37.05 -3.24
CA LYS A 174 3.05 36.67 -2.50
C LYS A 174 3.22 35.15 -2.58
N SER A 175 4.44 34.69 -2.87
CA SER A 175 4.79 33.28 -2.83
C SER A 175 4.50 32.69 -1.46
N ILE A 176 3.86 31.52 -1.44
CA ILE A 176 3.44 30.86 -0.20
C ILE A 176 4.52 29.90 0.30
N THR A 177 4.70 29.85 1.62
CA THR A 177 5.64 28.93 2.26
C THR A 177 5.01 27.58 2.57
N ARG A 178 5.84 26.56 2.80
CA ARG A 178 5.40 25.20 3.15
C ARG A 178 4.56 25.18 4.44
N GLU A 179 4.98 25.90 5.47
CA GLU A 179 4.24 25.98 6.74
C GLU A 179 2.90 26.71 6.60
N GLN A 180 2.81 27.67 5.67
CA GLN A 180 1.56 28.34 5.35
C GLN A 180 0.59 27.41 4.62
N ILE A 181 1.07 26.58 3.69
CA ILE A 181 0.22 25.57 3.02
C ILE A 181 -0.32 24.58 4.06
N ALA A 182 0.54 24.05 4.93
CA ALA A 182 0.12 23.13 5.99
C ALA A 182 -0.95 23.76 6.89
N THR A 183 -0.79 25.03 7.26
CA THR A 183 -1.76 25.80 8.05
C THR A 183 -3.11 25.94 7.35
N ILE A 184 -3.11 26.25 6.05
CA ILE A 184 -4.34 26.37 5.27
C ILE A 184 -5.06 25.01 5.19
N PHE A 185 -4.32 23.94 4.90
CA PHE A 185 -4.90 22.61 4.76
C PHE A 185 -5.41 22.07 6.10
N TYR A 186 -4.70 22.33 7.20
CA TYR A 186 -5.16 21.99 8.54
C TYR A 186 -6.46 22.74 8.90
N ARG A 187 -6.54 24.05 8.64
CA ARG A 187 -7.77 24.83 8.90
C ARG A 187 -8.94 24.36 8.04
N TYR A 188 -8.69 24.00 6.79
CA TYR A 188 -9.68 23.37 5.94
C TYR A 188 -10.14 22.02 6.52
N TYR A 189 -9.21 21.12 6.83
CA TYR A 189 -9.50 19.77 7.28
C TYR A 189 -10.15 19.71 8.67
N ALA A 190 -9.51 20.33 9.66
CA ALA A 190 -9.96 20.29 11.05
C ALA A 190 -11.04 21.34 11.35
N GLY A 191 -10.88 22.55 10.81
CA GLY A 191 -11.76 23.68 11.11
C GLY A 191 -13.03 23.69 10.27
N TYR A 192 -12.89 23.70 8.95
CA TYR A 192 -14.03 23.80 8.03
C TYR A 192 -14.79 22.48 7.87
N LEU A 193 -14.09 21.36 7.67
CA LEU A 193 -14.73 20.04 7.55
C LEU A 193 -15.04 19.40 8.92
N GLY A 194 -14.41 19.85 10.01
CA GLY A 194 -14.63 19.33 11.35
C GLY A 194 -13.97 17.98 11.63
N ASN A 195 -12.97 17.58 10.84
CA ASN A 195 -12.30 16.30 11.01
C ASN A 195 -11.34 16.30 12.21
N SER A 196 -11.12 15.12 12.81
CA SER A 196 -10.09 14.95 13.84
C SER A 196 -8.70 15.06 13.21
N ALA A 197 -7.84 15.91 13.77
CA ALA A 197 -6.52 16.19 13.25
C ALA A 197 -5.41 15.83 14.26
N PRO A 198 -5.15 14.53 14.50
CA PRO A 198 -4.06 14.09 15.36
C PRO A 198 -2.70 14.57 14.85
N SER A 199 -1.77 14.76 15.77
CA SER A 199 -0.44 15.32 15.49
C SER A 199 0.67 14.45 16.07
N SER A 200 1.88 14.57 15.50
CA SER A 200 3.08 13.83 15.93
C SER A 200 4.20 14.78 16.36
N SER A 201 5.22 14.25 17.04
CA SER A 201 6.40 15.04 17.40
C SER A 201 7.23 15.36 16.16
N LEU A 202 7.59 16.64 15.98
CA LEU A 202 8.50 17.09 14.92
C LEU A 202 9.99 16.87 15.25
N SER A 203 10.32 16.25 16.38
CA SER A 203 11.70 16.06 16.84
C SER A 203 12.59 15.25 15.88
N GLY A 204 12.00 14.49 14.96
CA GLY A 204 12.73 13.78 13.89
C GLY A 204 13.27 14.69 12.78
N TYR A 205 12.92 15.98 12.77
CA TYR A 205 13.35 16.94 11.74
C TYR A 205 14.38 17.93 12.28
N THR A 206 15.50 18.07 11.55
CA THR A 206 16.66 18.88 11.98
C THR A 206 16.35 20.37 12.09
N ASP A 207 15.39 20.85 11.31
CA ASP A 207 14.96 22.24 11.24
C ASP A 207 13.58 22.49 11.90
N GLN A 208 13.10 21.58 12.75
CA GLN A 208 11.82 21.74 13.47
C GLN A 208 11.76 23.04 14.29
N GLY A 209 12.91 23.54 14.76
CA GLY A 209 13.02 24.82 15.45
C GLY A 209 12.68 26.03 14.59
N SER A 210 12.73 25.90 13.26
CA SER A 210 12.39 26.94 12.29
C SER A 210 10.88 27.03 11.99
N VAL A 211 10.07 26.10 12.50
CA VAL A 211 8.62 26.12 12.34
C VAL A 211 8.04 27.27 13.18
N SER A 212 7.35 28.19 12.51
CA SER A 212 6.70 29.33 13.15
C SER A 212 5.65 28.87 14.16
N GLY A 213 5.45 29.65 15.23
CA GLY A 213 4.54 29.29 16.32
C GLY A 213 3.11 28.94 15.86
N PHE A 214 2.58 29.71 14.90
CA PHE A 214 1.25 29.49 14.32
C PHE A 214 1.14 28.19 13.51
N ALA A 215 2.27 27.66 13.02
CA ALA A 215 2.32 26.50 12.13
C ALA A 215 2.74 25.21 12.84
N ARG A 216 3.08 25.25 14.14
CA ARG A 216 3.57 24.06 14.84
C ARG A 216 2.60 22.89 14.82
N GLU A 217 1.36 23.14 15.21
CA GLU A 217 0.31 22.11 15.19
C GLU A 217 -0.06 21.68 13.76
N PRO A 218 -0.32 22.60 12.82
CA PRO A 218 -0.55 22.22 11.42
C PRO A 218 0.57 21.40 10.79
N MET A 219 1.83 21.74 11.05
CA MET A 219 2.97 20.98 10.56
C MET A 219 3.05 19.60 11.22
N ALA A 220 2.81 19.51 12.52
CA ALA A 220 2.79 18.25 13.25
C ALA A 220 1.67 17.30 12.77
N TRP A 221 0.50 17.85 12.44
CA TRP A 221 -0.59 17.11 11.79
C TRP A 221 -0.22 16.71 10.36
N ALA A 222 0.33 17.61 9.56
CA ALA A 222 0.70 17.33 8.17
C ALA A 222 1.78 16.22 8.09
N VAL A 223 2.69 16.17 9.06
CA VAL A 223 3.64 15.06 9.22
C VAL A 223 2.93 13.79 9.64
N TYR A 224 2.07 13.85 10.66
CA TYR A 224 1.32 12.69 11.14
C TYR A 224 0.49 12.03 10.03
N SER A 225 -0.20 12.84 9.22
CA SER A 225 -1.07 12.37 8.12
C SER A 225 -0.30 11.96 6.86
N GLY A 226 1.04 12.10 6.84
CA GLY A 226 1.86 11.80 5.66
C GLY A 226 1.69 12.79 4.50
N LEU A 227 0.96 13.88 4.71
CA LEU A 227 0.79 15.00 3.78
C LEU A 227 2.16 15.64 3.48
N ILE A 228 2.92 15.95 4.53
CA ILE A 228 4.31 16.40 4.47
C ILE A 228 5.21 15.31 5.01
N ARG A 229 6.13 14.81 4.19
CA ARG A 229 7.06 13.73 4.56
C ARG A 229 8.47 14.23 4.93
N GLY A 230 8.72 15.53 4.78
CA GLY A 230 10.06 16.12 4.82
C GLY A 230 10.78 16.02 3.48
N ILE A 231 11.95 16.62 3.42
CA ILE A 231 12.88 16.62 2.29
C ILE A 231 14.21 16.08 2.84
N ASN A 232 14.78 15.10 2.15
CA ASN A 232 16.08 14.56 2.53
C ASN A 232 17.17 15.53 2.07
N ALA A 233 17.95 16.05 3.02
CA ALA A 233 19.24 16.65 2.70
C ALA A 233 20.27 15.53 2.76
N SER A 234 21.15 15.44 1.76
CA SER A 234 22.19 14.43 1.70
C SER A 234 22.96 14.39 3.03
N HIS A 235 22.86 13.26 3.74
CA HIS A 235 23.63 12.94 4.96
C HIS A 235 23.17 13.62 6.27
N GLU A 236 21.94 14.14 6.33
CA GLU A 236 21.33 14.68 7.55
C GLU A 236 19.91 14.15 7.75
N ALA A 237 19.45 14.09 9.00
CA ALA A 237 18.04 13.78 9.29
C ALA A 237 17.11 14.76 8.55
N PRO A 238 15.92 14.31 8.11
CA PRO A 238 15.08 15.03 7.15
C PRO A 238 14.76 16.45 7.61
N ARG A 239 14.57 17.35 6.65
CA ARG A 239 14.20 18.76 6.87
C ARG A 239 12.76 19.00 6.46
N LEU A 240 12.05 19.86 7.18
CA LEU A 240 10.69 20.29 6.85
C LEU A 240 10.68 21.43 5.83
N GLU A 241 11.72 22.27 5.89
CA GLU A 241 11.86 23.56 5.20
C GLU A 241 10.62 24.46 5.35
N PRO A 242 10.18 24.75 6.58
CA PRO A 242 8.86 25.36 6.83
C PRO A 242 8.70 26.74 6.17
N GLN A 243 9.79 27.50 6.08
CA GLN A 243 9.80 28.86 5.54
C GLN A 243 10.16 28.94 4.05
N SER A 244 10.52 27.82 3.42
CA SER A 244 10.78 27.77 1.97
C SER A 244 9.48 27.88 1.17
N THR A 245 9.56 28.52 0.00
CA THR A 245 8.42 28.61 -0.94
C THR A 245 8.19 27.28 -1.66
N SER A 246 6.93 26.95 -1.95
CA SER A 246 6.60 25.71 -2.66
C SER A 246 6.41 25.91 -4.16
N THR A 247 6.87 24.94 -4.94
CA THR A 247 6.70 24.90 -6.40
C THR A 247 5.32 24.35 -6.80
N ARG A 248 4.95 24.55 -8.08
CA ARG A 248 3.71 24.01 -8.67
C ARG A 248 3.59 22.50 -8.54
N ALA A 249 4.66 21.77 -8.83
CA ALA A 249 4.71 20.32 -8.64
C ALA A 249 4.49 19.93 -7.16
N GLN A 250 5.17 20.60 -6.23
CA GLN A 250 5.03 20.29 -4.81
C GLN A 250 3.60 20.54 -4.29
N VAL A 251 2.94 21.61 -4.73
CA VAL A 251 1.54 21.85 -4.36
C VAL A 251 0.60 20.86 -5.03
N ALA A 252 0.83 20.47 -6.29
CA ALA A 252 0.06 19.42 -6.94
C ALA A 252 0.11 18.12 -6.10
N THR A 253 1.29 17.76 -5.62
CA THR A 253 1.47 16.61 -4.73
C THR A 253 0.74 16.76 -3.40
N LEU A 254 0.82 17.93 -2.76
CA LEU A 254 0.11 18.16 -1.49
C LEU A 254 -1.41 18.14 -1.68
N ILE A 255 -1.92 18.67 -2.80
CA ILE A 255 -3.35 18.65 -3.12
C ILE A 255 -3.84 17.24 -3.40
N HIS A 256 -3.11 16.46 -4.21
CA HIS A 256 -3.46 15.06 -4.47
C HIS A 256 -3.46 14.24 -3.17
N ARG A 257 -2.44 14.41 -2.32
CA ARG A 257 -2.41 13.76 -0.99
C ARG A 257 -3.51 14.23 -0.06
N LEU A 258 -3.89 15.50 -0.11
CA LEU A 258 -5.02 16.02 0.64
C LEU A 258 -6.32 15.40 0.14
N ASP A 259 -6.55 15.36 -1.18
CA ASP A 259 -7.75 14.73 -1.73
C ASP A 259 -7.84 13.26 -1.36
N LEU A 260 -6.74 12.53 -1.49
CA LEU A 260 -6.61 11.16 -1.03
C LEU A 260 -6.86 10.97 0.48
N LEU A 261 -6.68 12.02 1.30
CA LEU A 261 -7.02 12.05 2.72
C LEU A 261 -8.50 12.40 2.96
N LEU A 262 -9.16 13.05 1.99
CA LEU A 262 -10.57 13.46 2.01
C LEU A 262 -11.52 12.40 1.41
N GLU A 263 -11.12 11.75 0.32
CA GLU A 263 -11.81 10.62 -0.31
C GLU A 263 -11.81 9.37 0.57
N ASP A 264 -10.93 9.36 1.57
CA ASP A 264 -10.72 8.25 2.47
C ASP A 264 -11.87 8.14 3.50
N GLU A 265 -12.96 7.50 3.09
CA GLU A 265 -13.86 6.84 4.05
C GLU A 265 -13.17 5.60 4.73
N SER A 266 -11.87 5.31 4.45
CA SER A 266 -11.03 4.26 5.07
C SER A 266 -9.86 4.75 5.95
N GLY A 267 -9.38 5.97 5.78
CA GLY A 267 -8.28 6.62 6.53
C GLY A 267 -6.89 5.94 6.58
N CYS A 268 -6.67 4.76 5.97
CA CYS A 268 -5.44 3.98 6.18
C CYS A 268 -4.38 4.20 5.07
N ARG A 269 -3.13 4.45 5.48
CA ARG A 269 -1.91 4.44 4.65
C ARG A 269 -0.85 3.62 5.37
N SER A 270 0.17 3.13 4.66
CA SER A 270 1.25 2.36 5.29
C SER A 270 1.89 3.17 6.41
N SER A 271 1.75 2.70 7.65
CA SER A 271 2.33 3.39 8.80
C SER A 271 3.87 3.31 8.80
N GLN A 272 4.55 4.18 9.55
CA GLN A 272 6.00 4.06 9.72
C GLN A 272 6.40 2.68 10.25
N ARG A 273 5.57 2.06 11.11
CA ARG A 273 5.85 0.75 11.71
C ARG A 273 5.90 -0.36 10.67
N ILE A 274 5.01 -0.33 9.66
CA ILE A 274 5.06 -1.33 8.60
C ILE A 274 6.22 -1.08 7.63
N ILE A 275 6.58 0.18 7.41
CA ILE A 275 7.75 0.51 6.58
C ILE A 275 9.03 0.01 7.25
N ASP A 276 9.20 0.24 8.55
CA ASP A 276 10.34 -0.27 9.31
C ASP A 276 10.36 -1.80 9.36
N PHE A 277 9.18 -2.43 9.51
CA PHE A 277 9.02 -3.88 9.41
C PHE A 277 9.52 -4.42 8.07
N ILE A 278 9.12 -3.83 6.94
CA ILE A 278 9.58 -4.24 5.60
C ILE A 278 11.09 -4.02 5.47
N LYS A 279 11.60 -2.85 5.87
CA LYS A 279 13.04 -2.51 5.79
C LYS A 279 13.92 -3.51 6.53
N GLU A 280 13.50 -3.98 7.71
CA GLU A 280 14.23 -4.97 8.49
C GLU A 280 14.36 -6.31 7.74
N ARG A 281 13.32 -6.70 6.98
CA ARG A 281 13.29 -7.98 6.24
C ARG A 281 14.00 -7.94 4.90
N GLU A 282 13.85 -6.85 4.15
CA GLU A 282 14.47 -6.74 2.83
C GLU A 282 15.97 -6.45 2.91
N GLY A 283 16.40 -5.78 3.98
CA GLY A 283 17.78 -5.30 4.09
C GLY A 283 18.05 -4.13 3.14
N PHE A 284 19.21 -3.49 3.29
CA PHE A 284 19.55 -2.29 2.52
C PHE A 284 20.68 -2.58 1.52
N SER A 285 20.45 -2.28 0.25
CA SER A 285 21.49 -2.20 -0.78
C SER A 285 21.66 -0.75 -1.25
N ALA A 286 22.88 -0.22 -1.07
CA ALA A 286 23.20 1.12 -1.56
C ALA A 286 23.24 1.20 -3.09
N THR A 287 23.55 0.11 -3.79
CA THR A 287 23.66 0.08 -5.25
C THR A 287 22.70 -0.93 -5.88
N PRO A 288 22.32 -0.75 -7.15
CA PRO A 288 21.51 -1.71 -7.89
C PRO A 288 22.16 -3.10 -7.89
N TYR A 289 21.34 -4.14 -7.71
CA TYR A 289 21.73 -5.54 -7.84
C TYR A 289 20.70 -6.29 -8.68
N TRP A 290 21.15 -7.35 -9.35
CA TRP A 290 20.25 -8.21 -10.10
C TRP A 290 19.51 -9.15 -9.15
N ASP A 291 18.19 -9.10 -9.18
CA ASP A 291 17.30 -9.95 -8.41
C ASP A 291 16.37 -10.70 -9.36
N HIS A 292 16.73 -11.96 -9.63
CA HIS A 292 16.04 -12.90 -10.52
C HIS A 292 15.84 -12.42 -11.97
N SER A 293 14.95 -11.44 -12.18
CA SER A 293 14.54 -10.92 -13.49
C SER A 293 14.56 -9.39 -13.58
N GLN A 294 14.96 -8.68 -12.53
CA GLN A 294 14.97 -7.22 -12.47
C GLN A 294 16.18 -6.68 -11.72
N TYR A 295 16.51 -5.41 -11.95
CA TYR A 295 17.38 -4.66 -11.07
C TYR A 295 16.58 -4.09 -9.90
N THR A 296 17.15 -4.30 -8.71
CA THR A 296 16.57 -3.89 -7.43
C THR A 296 17.59 -3.03 -6.67
N ILE A 297 17.11 -2.06 -5.89
CA ILE A 297 17.94 -1.16 -5.08
C ILE A 297 17.26 -0.87 -3.73
N GLY A 298 18.03 -0.40 -2.74
CA GLY A 298 17.49 0.07 -1.48
C GLY A 298 16.94 -1.09 -0.67
N TYR A 299 15.66 -1.01 -0.31
CA TYR A 299 14.93 -2.02 0.46
C TYR A 299 14.04 -2.88 -0.44
N GLY A 300 14.62 -3.46 -1.49
CA GLY A 300 13.86 -4.34 -2.40
C GLY A 300 13.05 -3.60 -3.47
N THR A 301 13.40 -2.35 -3.82
CA THR A 301 12.64 -1.55 -4.80
C THR A 301 13.15 -1.76 -6.23
N TYR A 302 12.22 -1.99 -7.18
CA TYR A 302 12.53 -2.08 -8.60
C TYR A 302 13.17 -0.80 -9.14
N CYS A 303 14.23 -0.94 -9.93
CA CYS A 303 14.89 0.20 -10.58
C CYS A 303 15.28 -0.02 -12.05
N GLY A 304 14.81 -1.10 -12.69
CA GLY A 304 14.99 -1.32 -14.13
C GLY A 304 14.94 -2.81 -14.52
N SER A 305 14.60 -3.12 -15.76
CA SER A 305 14.56 -4.51 -16.28
C SER A 305 15.89 -4.93 -16.90
N SER A 306 16.74 -3.94 -17.22
CA SER A 306 18.07 -4.13 -17.79
C SER A 306 19.04 -3.11 -17.20
N ARG A 307 20.34 -3.36 -17.35
CA ARG A 307 21.38 -2.49 -16.77
C ARG A 307 21.29 -1.06 -17.31
N ASP A 308 20.90 -0.92 -18.57
CA ASP A 308 20.82 0.37 -19.26
C ASP A 308 19.57 1.17 -18.88
N GLU A 309 18.54 0.50 -18.35
CA GLU A 309 17.34 1.16 -17.80
C GLU A 309 17.58 1.73 -16.39
N VAL A 310 18.56 1.20 -15.66
CA VAL A 310 18.86 1.67 -14.30
C VAL A 310 19.43 3.08 -14.36
N PRO A 311 18.86 4.05 -13.61
CA PRO A 311 19.39 5.40 -13.56
C PRO A 311 20.90 5.42 -13.25
N ALA A 312 21.68 6.13 -14.06
CA ALA A 312 23.13 6.16 -13.93
C ALA A 312 23.59 6.55 -12.52
N SER A 313 22.90 7.50 -11.88
CA SER A 313 23.16 7.98 -10.52
C SER A 313 23.00 6.90 -9.44
N TYR A 314 22.22 5.85 -9.68
CA TYR A 314 22.02 4.79 -8.70
C TYR A 314 23.29 3.94 -8.53
N TRP A 315 24.13 3.85 -9.56
CA TRP A 315 25.40 3.13 -9.49
C TRP A 315 26.44 3.83 -8.60
N ASP A 316 26.28 5.13 -8.33
CA ASP A 316 27.12 5.88 -7.38
C ASP A 316 26.74 5.61 -5.92
N GLY A 317 25.60 4.93 -5.71
CA GLY A 317 25.06 4.57 -4.41
C GLY A 317 24.00 5.56 -3.91
N ILE A 318 22.96 5.02 -3.28
CA ILE A 318 21.92 5.78 -2.59
C ILE A 318 22.06 5.63 -1.07
N THR A 319 21.50 6.57 -0.33
CA THR A 319 21.38 6.55 1.12
C THR A 319 20.19 5.71 1.58
N ARG A 320 20.14 5.39 2.88
CA ARG A 320 18.99 4.70 3.50
C ARG A 320 17.70 5.52 3.41
N ASP A 321 17.79 6.85 3.44
CA ASP A 321 16.62 7.72 3.39
C ASP A 321 16.09 7.85 1.95
N GLU A 322 16.98 7.92 0.96
CA GLU A 322 16.60 7.82 -0.46
C GLU A 322 15.97 6.46 -0.77
N ALA A 323 16.53 5.38 -0.23
CA ALA A 323 15.96 4.04 -0.35
C ALA A 323 14.56 3.93 0.29
N GLU A 324 14.31 4.61 1.41
CA GLU A 324 12.98 4.62 2.03
C GLU A 324 11.97 5.42 1.20
N VAL A 325 12.37 6.52 0.58
CA VAL A 325 11.51 7.26 -0.35
C VAL A 325 11.08 6.38 -1.51
N LEU A 326 12.04 5.70 -2.15
CA LEU A 326 11.76 4.76 -3.25
C LEU A 326 10.83 3.62 -2.80
N LEU A 327 11.09 3.06 -1.61
CA LEU A 327 10.24 2.02 -1.03
C LEU A 327 8.79 2.50 -0.84
N ARG A 328 8.61 3.69 -0.28
CA ARG A 328 7.27 4.26 -0.03
C ARG A 328 6.52 4.59 -1.31
N GLU A 329 7.22 5.10 -2.32
CA GLU A 329 6.64 5.34 -3.64
C GLU A 329 6.18 4.02 -4.26
N SER A 330 7.04 3.00 -4.25
CA SER A 330 6.69 1.66 -4.73
C SER A 330 5.50 1.05 -3.98
N ILE A 331 5.46 1.23 -2.65
CA ILE A 331 4.37 0.72 -1.82
C ILE A 331 3.05 1.42 -2.13
N ALA A 332 3.06 2.74 -2.19
CA ALA A 332 1.87 3.52 -2.49
C ALA A 332 1.28 3.18 -3.86
N SER A 333 2.14 3.14 -4.90
CA SER A 333 1.69 2.96 -6.28
C SER A 333 1.23 1.54 -6.59
N ASN A 334 1.84 0.52 -5.97
CA ASN A 334 1.60 -0.88 -6.36
C ASN A 334 0.79 -1.67 -5.34
N TYR A 335 1.07 -1.49 -4.04
CA TYR A 335 0.58 -2.40 -3.01
C TYR A 335 -0.56 -1.79 -2.19
N GLU A 336 -0.46 -0.53 -1.75
CA GLU A 336 -1.57 0.18 -1.09
C GLU A 336 -2.79 0.25 -2.02
N ALA A 337 -2.59 0.64 -3.28
CA ALA A 337 -3.66 0.70 -4.27
C ALA A 337 -4.38 -0.65 -4.46
N SER A 338 -3.64 -1.76 -4.38
CA SER A 338 -4.21 -3.12 -4.48
C SER A 338 -5.05 -3.46 -3.24
N VAL A 339 -4.52 -3.19 -2.05
CA VAL A 339 -5.23 -3.44 -0.78
C VAL A 339 -6.49 -2.57 -0.66
N ILE A 340 -6.42 -1.29 -1.05
CA ILE A 340 -7.56 -0.36 -1.04
C ILE A 340 -8.67 -0.86 -1.98
N ARG A 341 -8.29 -1.34 -3.18
CA ARG A 341 -9.25 -1.89 -4.15
C ARG A 341 -9.92 -3.15 -3.61
N TYR A 342 -9.14 -4.04 -2.99
CA TYR A 342 -9.65 -5.27 -2.40
C TYR A 342 -10.59 -4.99 -1.22
N GLU A 343 -10.20 -4.09 -0.30
CA GLU A 343 -11.04 -3.63 0.81
C GLU A 343 -12.38 -3.10 0.31
N SER A 344 -12.35 -2.25 -0.73
CA SER A 344 -13.57 -1.69 -1.34
C SER A 344 -14.49 -2.79 -1.88
N GLY A 345 -13.93 -3.87 -2.44
CA GLY A 345 -14.69 -5.02 -2.93
C GLY A 345 -15.37 -5.83 -1.83
N LEU A 346 -14.75 -5.94 -0.64
CA LEU A 346 -15.33 -6.63 0.51
C LEU A 346 -16.50 -5.87 1.17
N GLY A 347 -16.69 -4.58 0.86
CA GLY A 347 -17.74 -3.76 1.45
C GLY A 347 -17.58 -3.50 2.95
N ARG A 348 -16.36 -3.66 3.49
CA ARG A 348 -16.01 -3.41 4.91
C ARG A 348 -14.63 -2.79 5.02
N ARG A 349 -14.33 -2.17 6.17
CA ARG A 349 -13.05 -1.48 6.43
C ARG A 349 -12.08 -2.31 7.23
N PHE A 350 -10.80 -2.22 6.87
CA PHE A 350 -9.68 -2.71 7.65
C PHE A 350 -9.26 -1.68 8.71
N THR A 351 -8.80 -2.19 9.85
CA THR A 351 -8.06 -1.36 10.80
C THR A 351 -6.66 -1.04 10.26
N GLN A 352 -5.96 -0.06 10.85
CA GLN A 352 -4.58 0.27 10.46
C GLN A 352 -3.64 -0.94 10.49
N GLY A 353 -3.78 -1.84 11.48
CA GLY A 353 -2.96 -3.05 11.56
C GLY A 353 -3.30 -4.06 10.46
N GLN A 354 -4.58 -4.26 10.17
CA GLN A 354 -5.02 -5.12 9.07
C GLN A 354 -4.54 -4.60 7.72
N PHE A 355 -4.66 -3.30 7.47
CA PHE A 355 -4.16 -2.65 6.27
C PHE A 355 -2.65 -2.83 6.11
N ASP A 356 -1.88 -2.48 7.15
CA ASP A 356 -0.42 -2.62 7.16
C ASP A 356 0.02 -4.07 6.91
N ALA A 357 -0.59 -5.04 7.59
CA ALA A 357 -0.27 -6.44 7.42
C ALA A 357 -0.49 -6.91 5.97
N LEU A 358 -1.63 -6.54 5.37
CA LEU A 358 -1.93 -6.89 3.98
C LEU A 358 -1.02 -6.17 2.99
N VAL A 359 -0.60 -4.92 3.27
CA VAL A 359 0.40 -4.23 2.44
C VAL A 359 1.75 -4.94 2.48
N SER A 360 2.26 -5.33 3.66
CA SER A 360 3.52 -6.09 3.75
C SER A 360 3.42 -7.46 3.06
N PHE A 361 2.30 -8.16 3.26
CA PHE A 361 2.04 -9.45 2.62
C PHE A 361 2.03 -9.31 1.09
N THR A 362 1.36 -8.29 0.57
CA THR A 362 1.27 -7.97 -0.86
C THR A 362 2.59 -7.45 -1.43
N PHE A 363 3.37 -6.69 -0.66
CA PHE A 363 4.73 -6.29 -1.04
C PHE A 363 5.61 -7.52 -1.31
N ASN A 364 5.51 -8.53 -0.44
CA ASN A 364 6.34 -9.73 -0.54
C ASN A 364 5.88 -10.74 -1.59
N LEU A 365 4.57 -10.86 -1.83
CA LEU A 365 3.99 -11.88 -2.71
C LEU A 365 3.48 -11.35 -4.05
N GLY A 366 3.31 -10.04 -4.17
CA GLY A 366 2.46 -9.42 -5.19
C GLY A 366 0.97 -9.48 -4.81
N SER A 367 0.12 -8.89 -5.66
CA SER A 367 -1.33 -8.80 -5.44
C SER A 367 -2.14 -9.99 -5.97
N GLY A 368 -1.48 -10.99 -6.57
CA GLY A 368 -2.14 -12.15 -7.18
C GLY A 368 -3.10 -12.88 -6.25
N TRP A 369 -2.72 -13.05 -4.98
CA TRP A 369 -3.52 -13.74 -3.96
C TRP A 369 -4.93 -13.14 -3.76
N MET A 370 -5.13 -11.86 -4.08
CA MET A 370 -6.42 -11.17 -3.95
C MET A 370 -7.46 -11.59 -5.01
N TYR A 371 -7.00 -12.21 -6.10
CA TYR A 371 -7.84 -12.61 -7.24
C TYR A 371 -8.13 -14.12 -7.26
N ASP A 372 -7.44 -14.89 -6.42
CA ASP A 372 -7.63 -16.32 -6.29
C ASP A 372 -8.66 -16.63 -5.18
N ASP A 373 -9.47 -17.66 -5.37
CA ASP A 373 -10.32 -18.23 -4.31
C ASP A 373 -9.45 -19.07 -3.36
N CYS A 374 -8.78 -18.40 -2.42
CA CYS A 374 -7.85 -19.00 -1.47
C CYS A 374 -8.35 -18.87 -0.02
N ARG A 375 -7.76 -19.61 0.92
CA ARG A 375 -8.09 -19.59 2.35
C ARG A 375 -8.03 -18.18 2.90
N LEU A 376 -7.10 -17.35 2.41
CA LEU A 376 -6.99 -15.97 2.85
C LEU A 376 -8.17 -15.13 2.35
N THR A 377 -8.53 -15.21 1.06
CA THR A 377 -9.67 -14.47 0.53
C THR A 377 -10.99 -14.97 1.12
N ARG A 378 -11.18 -16.29 1.26
CA ARG A 378 -12.33 -16.91 1.94
C ARG A 378 -12.45 -16.47 3.41
N TRP A 379 -11.34 -16.43 4.16
CA TRP A 379 -11.35 -15.91 5.54
C TRP A 379 -11.64 -14.41 5.59
N LEU A 380 -11.09 -13.64 4.65
CA LEU A 380 -11.36 -12.20 4.57
C LEU A 380 -12.83 -11.94 4.20
N GLU A 381 -13.49 -12.78 3.43
CA GLU A 381 -14.93 -12.66 3.17
C GLU A 381 -15.76 -13.08 4.38
N ASN A 382 -15.41 -14.21 5.01
CA ASN A 382 -16.13 -14.77 6.15
C ASN A 382 -15.17 -15.14 7.30
N PRO A 383 -14.77 -14.17 8.14
CA PRO A 383 -13.82 -14.41 9.22
C PRO A 383 -14.34 -15.42 10.21
N SER A 384 -13.45 -16.33 10.62
CA SER A 384 -13.75 -17.36 11.61
C SER A 384 -12.72 -17.26 12.75
N THR A 385 -11.80 -18.22 12.89
CA THR A 385 -10.84 -18.23 14.00
C THR A 385 -9.51 -17.54 13.65
N ASP A 386 -8.84 -16.99 14.65
CA ASP A 386 -7.49 -16.43 14.51
C ASP A 386 -6.50 -17.46 13.95
N LEU A 387 -6.57 -18.70 14.43
CA LEU A 387 -5.71 -19.78 13.94
C LEU A 387 -5.94 -20.03 12.44
N GLN A 388 -7.19 -19.99 11.95
CA GLN A 388 -7.47 -20.14 10.52
C GLN A 388 -6.82 -19.04 9.67
N LEU A 389 -6.77 -17.80 10.16
CA LEU A 389 -6.03 -16.73 9.46
C LEU A 389 -4.53 -17.02 9.44
N VAL A 390 -3.95 -17.43 10.57
CA VAL A 390 -2.51 -17.76 10.62
C VAL A 390 -2.16 -18.87 9.64
N TRP A 391 -3.04 -19.88 9.50
CA TRP A 391 -2.90 -20.91 8.46
C TRP A 391 -3.03 -20.34 7.06
N ALA A 392 -4.06 -19.52 6.81
CA ALA A 392 -4.33 -18.93 5.51
C ALA A 392 -3.18 -18.06 4.99
N MET A 393 -2.55 -17.27 5.85
CA MET A 393 -1.36 -16.50 5.50
C MET A 393 -0.09 -17.37 5.48
N GLY A 394 -0.02 -18.35 6.39
CA GLY A 394 1.15 -19.17 6.65
C GLY A 394 1.57 -20.11 5.52
N VAL A 395 0.62 -20.57 4.70
CA VAL A 395 0.94 -21.43 3.55
C VAL A 395 1.77 -20.72 2.47
N TRP A 396 1.74 -19.38 2.44
CA TRP A 396 2.51 -18.55 1.49
C TRP A 396 3.96 -18.34 1.92
N CYS A 397 4.69 -19.43 2.12
CA CYS A 397 6.05 -19.42 2.67
C CYS A 397 7.08 -20.19 1.84
N ARG A 398 6.75 -20.57 0.60
CA ARG A 398 7.64 -21.34 -0.28
C ARG A 398 8.44 -20.44 -1.22
N ALA A 399 9.73 -20.75 -1.37
CA ALA A 399 10.61 -20.21 -2.40
C ALA A 399 11.46 -21.38 -2.94
N GLY A 400 10.85 -22.18 -3.81
CA GLY A 400 11.34 -23.52 -4.19
C GLY A 400 11.04 -24.59 -3.13
N ALA A 401 11.41 -24.34 -1.88
CA ALA A 401 11.08 -25.15 -0.70
C ALA A 401 10.50 -24.26 0.42
N VAL A 402 10.01 -24.86 1.51
CA VAL A 402 9.55 -24.12 2.71
C VAL A 402 10.68 -23.24 3.22
N ASN A 403 10.42 -21.95 3.31
CA ASN A 403 11.34 -20.97 3.85
C ASN A 403 10.89 -20.56 5.26
N THR A 404 11.66 -20.99 6.26
CA THR A 404 11.35 -20.72 7.67
C THR A 404 11.39 -19.24 8.04
N HIS A 405 12.14 -18.40 7.30
CA HIS A 405 12.08 -16.95 7.48
C HIS A 405 10.74 -16.38 7.00
N LEU A 406 10.16 -16.94 5.94
CA LEU A 406 8.81 -16.59 5.49
C LEU A 406 7.77 -17.12 6.47
N CYS A 407 7.89 -18.33 7.02
CA CYS A 407 6.97 -18.82 8.06
C CYS A 407 6.88 -17.83 9.24
N LYS A 408 8.04 -17.34 9.72
CA LYS A 408 8.11 -16.32 10.78
C LYS A 408 7.57 -14.96 10.32
N ARG A 409 7.77 -14.58 9.05
CA ARG A 409 7.16 -13.37 8.47
C ARG A 409 5.63 -13.45 8.53
N ARG A 410 5.05 -14.59 8.11
CA ARG A 410 3.60 -14.79 8.10
C ARG A 410 2.99 -14.76 9.49
N ILE A 411 3.62 -15.41 10.47
CA ILE A 411 3.18 -15.31 11.86
C ILE A 411 3.15 -13.85 12.34
N GLN A 412 4.20 -13.07 12.05
CA GLN A 412 4.25 -11.66 12.45
C GLN A 412 3.23 -10.80 11.70
N GLU A 413 3.06 -10.98 10.39
CA GLU A 413 2.02 -10.29 9.61
C GLU A 413 0.61 -10.66 10.13
N SER A 414 0.37 -11.92 10.50
CA SER A 414 -0.88 -12.32 11.15
C SER A 414 -1.07 -11.67 12.53
N ASN A 415 -0.02 -11.53 13.33
CA ASN A 415 -0.11 -10.82 14.62
C ASN A 415 -0.41 -9.32 14.43
N ILE A 416 0.19 -8.68 13.42
CA ILE A 416 -0.13 -7.29 13.05
C ILE A 416 -1.59 -7.20 12.59
N PHE A 417 -2.06 -8.16 11.79
CA PHE A 417 -3.43 -8.17 11.30
C PHE A 417 -4.46 -8.35 12.41
N LEU A 418 -4.26 -9.35 13.28
CA LEU A 418 -5.21 -9.73 14.33
C LEU A 418 -5.18 -8.76 15.52
N TYR A 419 -3.97 -8.31 15.90
CA TYR A 419 -3.74 -7.66 17.19
C TYR A 419 -3.05 -6.30 17.08
N GLY A 420 -2.63 -5.88 15.89
CA GLY A 420 -1.83 -4.66 15.71
C GLY A 420 -0.47 -4.72 16.40
N ASP A 421 0.07 -5.92 16.67
CA ASP A 421 1.36 -6.11 17.33
C ASP A 421 2.49 -6.28 16.31
N TYR A 422 3.31 -5.24 16.17
CA TYR A 422 4.48 -5.20 15.30
C TYR A 422 5.74 -5.74 15.98
N THR A 423 5.69 -5.97 17.30
CA THR A 423 6.84 -6.34 18.12
C THR A 423 6.87 -7.83 18.48
N GLY A 424 5.72 -8.51 18.43
CA GLY A 424 5.57 -9.89 18.88
C GLY A 424 5.64 -10.05 20.40
N THR A 425 5.35 -8.99 21.16
CA THR A 425 5.39 -8.98 22.63
C THR A 425 4.01 -8.79 23.27
N GLY A 426 2.95 -8.76 22.46
CA GLY A 426 1.58 -8.59 22.89
C GLY A 426 1.04 -9.76 23.73
N SER A 427 -0.01 -9.49 24.49
CA SER A 427 -0.75 -10.50 25.26
C SER A 427 -1.79 -11.20 24.36
N HIS A 428 -1.32 -12.00 23.42
CA HIS A 428 -2.12 -12.84 22.53
C HIS A 428 -1.50 -14.24 22.44
N PRO A 429 -2.20 -15.23 21.83
CA PRO A 429 -1.61 -16.54 21.59
C PRO A 429 -0.29 -16.42 20.80
N ASN A 430 0.72 -17.19 21.21
CA ASN A 430 1.96 -17.32 20.44
C ASN A 430 1.77 -18.43 19.42
N TYR A 431 2.14 -18.19 18.17
CA TYR A 431 2.05 -19.20 17.12
C TYR A 431 3.43 -19.78 16.81
N CYS A 432 3.46 -21.05 16.45
CA CYS A 432 4.64 -21.76 15.98
C CYS A 432 4.33 -22.43 14.64
N TYR A 433 5.35 -22.55 13.79
CA TYR A 433 5.23 -23.37 12.58
C TYR A 433 5.83 -24.77 12.80
N THR A 434 5.32 -25.76 12.08
CA THR A 434 5.88 -27.10 11.99
C THR A 434 6.06 -27.45 10.52
N VAL A 435 7.29 -27.70 10.09
CA VAL A 435 7.61 -28.19 8.75
C VAL A 435 7.49 -29.71 8.73
N TYR A 436 6.80 -30.27 7.75
CA TYR A 436 6.60 -31.70 7.57
C TYR A 436 7.55 -32.23 6.49
N ASP A 437 8.64 -32.88 6.92
CA ASP A 437 9.65 -33.45 6.04
C ASP A 437 9.38 -34.93 5.77
N GLY A 438 9.16 -35.27 4.50
CA GLY A 438 8.88 -36.64 4.10
C GLY A 438 10.04 -37.62 4.11
N ASN A 439 11.24 -37.17 4.52
CA ASN A 439 12.45 -37.99 4.60
C ASN A 439 12.85 -38.60 3.25
N GLY A 440 12.79 -37.78 2.19
CA GLY A 440 13.12 -38.19 0.82
C GLY A 440 11.98 -38.86 0.05
N VAL A 441 10.85 -39.16 0.70
CA VAL A 441 9.61 -39.51 0.01
C VAL A 441 8.89 -38.23 -0.38
N LEU A 442 8.59 -38.08 -1.67
CA LEU A 442 7.72 -37.03 -2.16
C LEU A 442 6.35 -37.23 -1.52
N MET A 443 6.00 -36.33 -0.61
CA MET A 443 4.61 -36.10 -0.23
C MET A 443 3.99 -35.44 -1.46
N GLY A 444 3.57 -36.25 -2.46
CA GLY A 444 3.04 -35.92 -3.79
C GLY A 444 3.29 -34.50 -4.34
N SER A 445 2.39 -33.95 -5.16
CA SER A 445 2.68 -32.76 -5.98
C SER A 445 2.10 -31.43 -5.48
N ARG A 446 1.26 -31.41 -4.45
CA ARG A 446 0.57 -30.21 -3.92
C ARG A 446 0.24 -30.32 -2.42
N TYR A 447 1.24 -30.14 -1.54
CA TYR A 447 1.07 -30.36 -0.09
C TYR A 447 1.37 -29.08 0.67
N ASP A 448 0.58 -28.80 1.71
CA ASP A 448 1.01 -27.91 2.80
C ASP A 448 2.08 -28.65 3.61
N ASP A 449 3.34 -28.53 3.24
CA ASP A 449 4.49 -29.07 3.98
C ASP A 449 4.85 -28.22 5.22
N VAL A 450 3.91 -27.37 5.65
CA VAL A 450 3.97 -26.57 6.87
C VAL A 450 2.59 -26.50 7.53
N GLY A 451 2.54 -26.63 8.86
CA GLY A 451 1.36 -26.34 9.68
C GLY A 451 1.65 -25.26 10.72
N TYR A 452 0.62 -24.58 11.20
CA TYR A 452 0.74 -23.52 12.20
C TYR A 452 -0.08 -23.86 13.45
N TYR A 453 0.45 -23.59 14.63
CA TYR A 453 -0.17 -24.06 15.87
C TYR A 453 0.01 -23.04 16.99
N VAL A 454 -0.88 -23.10 17.99
CA VAL A 454 -0.74 -22.29 19.20
C VAL A 454 0.29 -22.96 20.12
N LEU A 455 1.30 -22.20 20.53
CA LEU A 455 2.33 -22.62 21.46
C LEU A 455 1.70 -22.99 22.81
N GLY A 456 2.02 -24.18 23.32
CA GLY A 456 1.49 -24.71 24.57
C GLY A 456 0.20 -25.52 24.43
N GLU A 457 -0.44 -25.50 23.26
CA GLU A 457 -1.63 -26.30 22.96
C GLU A 457 -1.26 -27.66 22.33
N ALA A 458 -2.23 -28.57 22.27
CA ALA A 458 -2.07 -29.83 21.55
C ALA A 458 -2.06 -29.60 20.02
N TYR A 459 -1.32 -30.44 19.29
CA TYR A 459 -1.28 -30.40 17.83
C TYR A 459 -2.65 -30.55 17.17
N GLY A 460 -3.58 -31.28 17.78
CA GLY A 460 -4.82 -31.63 17.13
C GLY A 460 -4.54 -32.54 15.93
N THR A 461 -5.23 -32.39 14.82
CA THR A 461 -5.07 -33.32 13.71
C THR A 461 -3.74 -33.09 12.97
N LEU A 462 -3.00 -34.17 12.66
CA LEU A 462 -1.72 -34.14 11.94
C LEU A 462 -1.90 -34.68 10.51
N PRO A 463 -1.11 -34.20 9.53
CA PRO A 463 -1.16 -34.74 8.18
C PRO A 463 -0.73 -36.20 8.16
N THR A 464 -1.37 -37.00 7.30
CA THR A 464 -0.96 -38.38 7.05
C THR A 464 -0.48 -38.49 5.61
N PRO A 465 0.85 -38.51 5.38
CA PRO A 465 1.37 -38.64 4.05
C PRO A 465 1.18 -40.06 3.51
N ASN A 466 1.03 -40.16 2.19
CA ASN A 466 0.88 -41.45 1.50
C ASN A 466 2.13 -41.75 0.67
N SER A 467 2.54 -43.02 0.64
CA SER A 467 3.58 -43.54 -0.23
C SER A 467 3.13 -44.86 -0.84
N ASP A 468 3.40 -45.05 -2.13
CA ASP A 468 3.11 -46.31 -2.83
C ASP A 468 4.04 -47.46 -2.39
N SER A 469 5.14 -47.12 -1.71
CA SER A 469 6.22 -48.07 -1.40
C SER A 469 6.40 -48.37 0.09
N TYR A 470 5.88 -47.52 0.98
CA TYR A 470 6.09 -47.64 2.42
C TYR A 470 4.85 -47.19 3.21
N SER A 471 4.64 -47.79 4.38
CA SER A 471 3.61 -47.42 5.34
C SER A 471 4.10 -46.31 6.26
N PHE A 472 3.28 -45.27 6.45
CA PHE A 472 3.61 -44.18 7.35
C PHE A 472 3.54 -44.62 8.82
N LEU A 473 4.68 -44.56 9.53
CA LEU A 473 4.79 -44.94 10.95
C LEU A 473 4.55 -43.76 11.92
N GLY A 474 4.51 -42.53 11.41
CA GLY A 474 4.27 -41.33 12.20
C GLY A 474 5.33 -40.25 12.03
N TRP A 475 5.07 -39.11 12.67
CA TRP A 475 5.95 -37.95 12.72
C TRP A 475 6.89 -38.01 13.91
N TYR A 476 8.15 -37.65 13.69
CA TYR A 476 9.17 -37.67 14.73
C TYR A 476 9.97 -36.36 14.74
N THR A 477 10.30 -35.89 15.94
CA THR A 477 11.27 -34.80 16.14
C THR A 477 12.69 -35.25 15.79
N ARG A 478 13.61 -34.30 15.68
CA ARG A 478 15.03 -34.56 15.44
C ARG A 478 15.69 -35.47 16.48
N ASP A 479 15.24 -35.43 17.73
CA ASP A 479 15.75 -36.31 18.80
C ASP A 479 15.11 -37.71 18.81
N GLY A 480 14.19 -37.97 17.88
CA GLY A 480 13.54 -39.26 17.70
C GLY A 480 12.30 -39.49 18.56
N THR A 481 11.77 -38.44 19.19
CA THR A 481 10.49 -38.47 19.92
C THR A 481 9.33 -38.48 18.92
N GLN A 482 8.37 -39.40 19.09
CA GLN A 482 7.17 -39.43 18.25
C GLN A 482 6.23 -38.28 18.62
N VAL A 483 5.69 -37.61 17.61
CA VAL A 483 4.68 -36.56 17.75
C VAL A 483 3.33 -37.08 17.26
N THR A 484 2.33 -36.90 18.10
CA THR A 484 0.94 -37.31 17.86
C THR A 484 0.00 -36.12 18.01
N SER A 485 -1.28 -36.31 17.67
CA SER A 485 -2.31 -35.28 17.82
C SER A 485 -2.46 -34.73 19.24
N ALA A 486 -2.16 -35.54 20.26
CA ALA A 486 -2.20 -35.16 21.67
C ALA A 486 -0.90 -34.52 22.17
N SER A 487 0.15 -34.47 21.36
CA SER A 487 1.44 -33.88 21.76
C SER A 487 1.33 -32.36 21.87
N THR A 488 2.01 -31.77 22.86
CA THR A 488 2.04 -30.32 23.06
C THR A 488 3.01 -29.65 22.09
N VAL A 489 2.59 -28.56 21.46
CA VAL A 489 3.41 -27.69 20.62
C VAL A 489 4.36 -26.88 21.52
N ARG A 490 5.67 -26.99 21.31
CA ARG A 490 6.69 -26.39 22.21
C ARG A 490 7.57 -25.33 21.56
N ALA A 491 7.71 -25.36 20.24
CA ALA A 491 8.53 -24.43 19.47
C ALA A 491 8.25 -24.61 17.98
N ASP A 492 8.77 -23.67 17.20
CA ASP A 492 9.03 -23.87 15.77
C ASP A 492 9.88 -25.13 15.56
N GLN A 493 9.45 -26.04 14.68
CA GLN A 493 10.17 -27.29 14.47
C GLN A 493 9.98 -27.91 13.08
N THR A 494 10.78 -28.94 12.81
CA THR A 494 10.60 -29.83 11.67
C THR A 494 10.31 -31.23 12.21
N LEU A 495 9.25 -31.85 11.69
CA LEU A 495 8.92 -33.24 11.95
C LEU A 495 9.27 -34.06 10.72
N THR A 496 9.98 -35.16 10.94
CA THR A 496 10.42 -36.06 9.88
C THR A 496 9.55 -37.31 9.89
N ALA A 497 9.03 -37.70 8.73
CA ALA A 497 8.27 -38.92 8.56
C ALA A 497 9.16 -40.15 8.80
N ARG A 498 8.65 -41.13 9.55
CA ARG A 498 9.21 -42.48 9.55
C ARG A 498 8.34 -43.42 8.74
N TRP A 499 9.01 -44.32 8.05
CA TRP A 499 8.48 -45.30 7.13
C TRP A 499 8.97 -46.69 7.55
N ASP A 500 8.24 -47.74 7.21
CA ASP A 500 8.52 -49.14 7.58
C ASP A 500 9.64 -49.82 6.78
#